data_AF-A0A8J6XQB7-F1
#
_entry.id   AF-A0A8J6XQB7-F1
#
_cell.length_a   1.000
_cell.length_b   1.000
_cell.length_c   1.000
_cell.angle_alpha   90.00
_cell.angle_beta   90.00
_cell.angle_gamma   90.00
#
_symmetry.space_group_name_H-M   'P 1'
#
loop_
_entity.id
_entity.type
_entity.pdbx_description
1 polymer ?
#
loop_
_entity_poly.entity_id
_entity_poly.type
_entity_poly.pdbx_seq_one_letter_code
_entity_poly.pdbx_strand_id
1 'polypeptide(L)'
;MSPRKTTQPTPVHSQIRVPQHYHSQPVISRLISRYGLTVNITAASLAQDSHNYGWFDLELQGNPEQITDSLCYLQRLGVDLMQLGIMGKTLSKPTSLSFSTAYSNYSKQSAPLTTQWESLQHGVSVGQSNRVRLQLCILKTYYQKPVISELVSRYGLTVNITSASLNPNQESDGWFNLDLWGKPKQLFSSLNYLEELGLPLWLDYSALYGNPNLIV
;
A
#
# COMPACT_ATOMS: atom_id res chain seq x y z
N MET A 1 -40.41 6.19 -14.81
CA MET A 1 -39.28 6.59 -13.93
C MET A 1 -38.02 5.93 -14.48
N SER A 2 -37.14 6.69 -15.13
CA SER A 2 -35.89 6.15 -15.68
C SER A 2 -34.85 6.04 -14.55
N PRO A 3 -34.06 4.94 -14.47
CA PRO A 3 -32.99 4.85 -13.49
C PRO A 3 -31.92 5.89 -13.81
N ARG A 4 -31.52 6.71 -12.82
CA ARG A 4 -30.37 7.59 -12.93
C ARG A 4 -29.14 6.71 -13.19
N LYS A 5 -28.58 6.79 -14.40
CA LYS A 5 -27.22 6.32 -14.66
C LYS A 5 -26.30 7.11 -13.74
N THR A 6 -25.84 6.50 -12.66
CA THR A 6 -24.72 7.02 -11.87
C THR A 6 -23.48 6.93 -12.75
N THR A 7 -23.15 8.03 -13.43
CA THR A 7 -21.88 8.17 -14.15
C THR A 7 -20.79 8.02 -13.11
N GLN A 8 -20.13 6.86 -13.07
CA GLN A 8 -18.97 6.66 -12.22
C GLN A 8 -17.93 7.72 -12.59
N PRO A 9 -17.39 8.50 -11.63
CA PRO A 9 -16.37 9.49 -11.91
C PRO A 9 -15.17 8.83 -12.60
N THR A 10 -14.70 9.43 -13.69
CA THR A 10 -13.48 8.95 -14.36
C THR A 10 -12.30 9.06 -13.38
N PRO A 11 -11.47 8.00 -13.25
CA PRO A 11 -10.29 8.06 -12.39
C PRO A 11 -9.33 9.17 -12.82
N VAL A 12 -8.71 9.81 -11.83
CA VAL A 12 -7.61 10.76 -12.04
C VAL A 12 -6.29 10.04 -11.87
N HIS A 13 -5.47 10.03 -12.91
CA HIS A 13 -4.13 9.46 -12.86
C HIS A 13 -3.16 10.51 -12.34
N SER A 14 -2.33 10.13 -11.37
CA SER A 14 -1.28 11.00 -10.87
C SER A 14 0.00 10.24 -10.59
N GLN A 15 1.13 10.77 -11.06
CA GLN A 15 2.44 10.34 -10.59
C GLN A 15 2.87 11.24 -9.44
N ILE A 16 3.17 10.63 -8.29
CA ILE A 16 3.63 11.33 -7.09
C ILE A 16 5.04 10.90 -6.71
N ARG A 17 5.83 11.83 -6.19
CA ARG A 17 7.12 11.55 -5.56
C ARG A 17 7.07 11.99 -4.10
N VAL A 18 7.15 11.02 -3.20
CA VAL A 18 7.03 11.26 -1.76
C VAL A 18 8.41 11.63 -1.21
N PRO A 19 8.57 12.77 -0.50
CA PRO A 19 9.83 13.14 0.13
C PRO A 19 10.30 12.08 1.12
N GLN A 20 11.63 11.90 1.23
CA GLN A 20 12.22 10.83 2.05
C GLN A 20 11.77 10.84 3.51
N HIS A 21 11.62 12.03 4.10
CA HIS A 21 11.14 12.18 5.48
C HIS A 21 9.67 11.76 5.70
N TYR A 22 8.94 11.51 4.62
CA TYR A 22 7.59 10.93 4.64
C TYR A 22 7.54 9.45 4.27
N HIS A 23 8.65 8.77 3.92
CA HIS A 23 8.65 7.34 3.58
C HIS A 23 8.24 6.43 4.76
N SER A 24 8.45 6.89 6.00
CA SER A 24 7.97 6.20 7.20
C SER A 24 6.54 6.61 7.60
N GLN A 25 5.87 7.45 6.81
CA GLN A 25 4.54 7.96 7.10
C GLN A 25 3.50 7.43 6.10
N PRO A 26 2.28 7.10 6.57
CA PRO A 26 1.23 6.49 5.76
C PRO A 26 0.55 7.49 4.80
N VAL A 27 1.31 8.11 3.90
CA VAL A 27 0.83 9.18 3.00
C VAL A 27 -0.35 8.71 2.15
N ILE A 28 -0.23 7.54 1.51
CA ILE A 28 -1.29 6.96 0.66
C ILE A 28 -2.49 6.54 1.51
N SER A 29 -2.28 5.89 2.66
CA SER A 29 -3.39 5.50 3.55
C SER A 29 -4.17 6.71 4.09
N ARG A 30 -3.53 7.88 4.24
CA ARG A 30 -4.24 9.13 4.56
C ARG A 30 -5.10 9.64 3.40
N LEU A 31 -4.72 9.44 2.14
CA LEU A 31 -5.60 9.76 0.99
C LEU A 31 -6.91 8.98 1.07
N ILE A 32 -6.83 7.71 1.44
CA ILE A 32 -7.98 6.83 1.54
C ILE A 32 -8.81 7.14 2.80
N SER A 33 -8.19 7.11 3.98
CA SER A 33 -8.91 7.21 5.25
C SER A 33 -9.43 8.61 5.56
N ARG A 34 -8.71 9.67 5.18
CA ARG A 34 -9.08 11.06 5.50
C ARG A 34 -9.89 11.74 4.40
N TYR A 35 -9.59 11.46 3.14
CA TYR A 35 -10.25 12.10 2.00
C TYR A 35 -11.24 11.17 1.29
N GLY A 36 -11.37 9.92 1.74
CA GLY A 36 -12.36 8.98 1.22
C GLY A 36 -12.09 8.55 -0.23
N LEU A 37 -10.84 8.60 -0.67
CA LEU A 37 -10.45 8.15 -2.00
C LEU A 37 -10.29 6.64 -2.08
N THR A 38 -10.68 6.07 -3.21
CA THR A 38 -10.15 4.77 -3.65
C THR A 38 -8.88 5.04 -4.45
N VAL A 39 -7.76 4.48 -3.99
CA VAL A 39 -6.44 4.63 -4.62
C VAL A 39 -5.97 3.27 -5.15
N ASN A 40 -5.78 3.18 -6.46
CA ASN A 40 -5.07 2.06 -7.07
C ASN A 40 -3.62 2.47 -7.39
N ILE A 41 -2.65 1.59 -7.12
CA ILE A 41 -1.24 1.84 -7.44
C ILE A 41 -0.93 1.03 -8.69
N THR A 42 -0.65 1.71 -9.80
CA THR A 42 -0.46 1.06 -11.12
C THR A 42 1.02 0.87 -11.48
N ALA A 43 1.90 1.66 -10.87
CA ALA A 43 3.34 1.49 -10.92
C ALA A 43 3.98 2.09 -9.67
N ALA A 44 5.12 1.56 -9.25
CA ALA A 44 5.81 2.05 -8.07
C ALA A 44 7.30 1.68 -8.10
N SER A 45 8.12 2.60 -7.60
CA SER A 45 9.50 2.32 -7.26
C SER A 45 9.85 3.06 -5.98
N LEU A 46 10.07 2.31 -4.92
CA LEU A 46 10.55 2.81 -3.63
C LEU A 46 11.53 1.78 -3.08
N ALA A 47 12.82 2.12 -3.11
CA ALA A 47 13.85 1.27 -2.55
C ALA A 47 13.99 1.49 -1.04
N GLN A 48 14.15 0.39 -0.32
CA GLN A 48 14.39 0.40 1.12
C GLN A 48 15.71 1.13 1.41
N ASP A 49 15.69 2.10 2.34
CA ASP A 49 16.85 2.86 2.81
C ASP A 49 17.62 3.65 1.74
N SER A 50 17.01 3.91 0.58
CA SER A 50 17.66 4.69 -0.48
C SER A 50 17.52 6.20 -0.25
N HIS A 51 18.59 6.95 -0.53
CA HIS A 51 18.56 8.41 -0.69
C HIS A 51 17.87 8.84 -1.99
N ASN A 52 17.40 7.86 -2.79
CA ASN A 52 16.67 8.12 -4.03
C ASN A 52 15.20 8.42 -3.73
N TYR A 53 14.65 9.31 -4.54
CA TYR A 53 13.25 9.65 -4.46
C TYR A 53 12.37 8.51 -5.01
N GLY A 54 11.63 7.86 -4.13
CA GLY A 54 10.60 6.90 -4.53
C GLY A 54 9.41 7.58 -5.20
N TRP A 55 8.79 6.91 -6.16
CA TRP A 55 7.63 7.40 -6.91
C TRP A 55 6.54 6.35 -7.01
N PHE A 56 5.31 6.83 -7.19
CA PHE A 56 4.11 6.01 -7.35
C PHE A 56 3.25 6.59 -8.47
N ASP A 57 2.81 5.75 -9.40
CA ASP A 57 1.71 6.07 -10.30
C ASP A 57 0.41 5.59 -9.65
N LEU A 58 -0.52 6.53 -9.48
CA LEU A 58 -1.78 6.35 -8.78
C LEU A 58 -2.96 6.57 -9.71
N GLU A 59 -3.99 5.75 -9.56
CA GLU A 59 -5.34 6.06 -10.03
C GLU A 59 -6.18 6.44 -8.82
N LEU A 60 -6.66 7.68 -8.82
CA LEU A 60 -7.45 8.27 -7.75
C LEU A 60 -8.91 8.30 -8.18
N GLN A 61 -9.77 7.65 -7.40
CA GLN A 61 -11.21 7.65 -7.60
C GLN A 61 -11.90 8.26 -6.38
N GLY A 62 -12.81 9.18 -6.65
CA GLY A 62 -13.57 9.92 -5.64
C GLY A 62 -14.41 10.99 -6.32
N ASN A 63 -15.22 11.68 -5.54
CA ASN A 63 -15.91 12.87 -6.05
C ASN A 63 -14.89 14.02 -6.27
N PRO A 64 -15.24 15.05 -7.06
CA PRO A 64 -14.30 16.14 -7.37
C PRO A 64 -13.74 16.88 -6.15
N GLU A 65 -14.52 17.03 -5.08
CA GLU A 65 -14.10 17.69 -3.83
C GLU A 65 -13.04 16.84 -3.11
N GLN A 66 -13.30 15.53 -2.95
CA GLN A 66 -12.35 14.59 -2.36
C GLN A 66 -11.01 14.57 -3.11
N ILE A 67 -11.06 14.56 -4.46
CA ILE A 67 -9.86 14.61 -5.29
C ILE A 67 -9.11 15.92 -5.04
N THR A 68 -9.80 17.06 -5.09
CA THR A 68 -9.20 18.39 -4.89
C THR A 68 -8.53 18.51 -3.52
N ASP A 69 -9.24 18.15 -2.45
CA ASP A 69 -8.74 18.21 -1.09
C ASP A 69 -7.53 17.31 -0.88
N SER A 70 -7.55 16.11 -1.46
CA SER A 70 -6.44 15.17 -1.38
C SER A 70 -5.17 15.69 -2.09
N LEU A 71 -5.33 16.35 -3.25
CA LEU A 71 -4.21 16.94 -3.99
C LEU A 71 -3.64 18.15 -3.26
N CYS A 72 -4.50 19.00 -2.69
CA CYS A 72 -4.07 20.10 -1.82
C CYS A 72 -3.30 19.60 -0.60
N TYR A 73 -3.71 18.47 -0.03
CA TYR A 73 -2.98 17.83 1.05
C TYR A 73 -1.58 17.35 0.63
N LEU A 74 -1.47 16.67 -0.51
CA LEU A 74 -0.17 16.25 -1.05
C LEU A 74 0.75 17.45 -1.28
N GLN A 75 0.23 18.53 -1.87
CA GLN A 75 0.97 19.77 -2.08
C GLN A 75 1.45 20.39 -0.76
N ARG A 76 0.61 20.43 0.28
CA ARG A 76 0.99 20.95 1.62
C ARG A 76 2.07 20.13 2.28
N LEU A 77 2.15 18.83 1.99
CA LEU A 77 3.26 17.97 2.44
C LEU A 77 4.53 18.17 1.59
N GLY A 78 4.49 18.96 0.51
CA GLY A 78 5.61 19.05 -0.42
C GLY A 78 5.84 17.76 -1.19
N VAL A 79 4.79 16.95 -1.41
CA VAL A 79 4.84 15.81 -2.34
C VAL A 79 4.81 16.36 -3.75
N ASP A 80 5.80 15.99 -4.57
CA ASP A 80 5.85 16.44 -5.95
C ASP A 80 4.81 15.70 -6.80
N LEU A 81 3.95 16.46 -7.47
CA LEU A 81 2.98 15.95 -8.44
C LEU A 81 3.61 16.05 -9.84
N MET A 82 4.16 14.94 -10.33
CA MET A 82 4.92 14.91 -11.60
C MET A 82 4.01 14.86 -12.83
N GLN A 83 2.88 14.15 -12.71
CA GLN A 83 1.87 14.08 -13.75
C GLN A 83 0.48 14.08 -13.10
N LEU A 84 -0.46 14.75 -13.75
CA LEU A 84 -1.88 14.71 -13.41
C LEU A 84 -2.68 14.64 -14.71
N GLY A 85 -3.49 13.60 -14.86
CA GLY A 85 -4.27 13.36 -16.07
C GLY A 85 -5.64 12.79 -15.74
N ILE A 86 -6.67 13.31 -16.41
CA ILE A 86 -7.99 12.68 -16.46
C ILE A 86 -8.04 11.90 -17.77
N MET A 87 -8.44 10.64 -17.73
CA MET A 87 -8.46 9.79 -18.93
C MET A 87 -9.27 10.50 -20.05
N GLY A 88 -8.56 10.90 -21.11
CA GLY A 88 -9.06 11.82 -22.15
C GLY A 88 -8.00 12.81 -22.66
N LYS A 89 -6.97 13.13 -21.86
CA LYS A 89 -5.76 13.86 -22.29
C LYS A 89 -4.56 13.46 -21.44
N THR A 90 -3.59 12.73 -21.98
CA THR A 90 -2.28 12.51 -21.33
C THR A 90 -1.13 12.74 -22.32
N LEU A 91 -0.26 13.70 -21.96
CA LEU A 91 1.03 13.97 -22.57
C LEU A 91 2.13 13.29 -21.77
N SER A 92 2.93 12.50 -22.50
CA SER A 92 4.28 11.96 -22.26
C SER A 92 4.58 11.08 -21.04
N LYS A 93 5.24 9.98 -21.40
CA LYS A 93 5.78 8.83 -20.67
C LYS A 93 7.07 9.20 -19.91
N PRO A 94 7.29 8.77 -18.66
CA PRO A 94 8.63 8.82 -18.07
C PRO A 94 9.41 7.54 -18.34
N THR A 95 10.70 7.75 -18.56
CA THR A 95 11.75 6.78 -18.85
C THR A 95 11.91 5.73 -17.75
N SER A 96 11.92 4.46 -18.17
CA SER A 96 12.23 3.30 -17.33
C SER A 96 13.70 3.30 -16.91
N LEU A 97 13.96 3.33 -15.61
CA LEU A 97 15.27 2.99 -15.04
C LEU A 97 15.17 1.62 -14.38
N SER A 98 16.01 0.70 -14.86
CA SER A 98 16.17 -0.65 -14.31
C SER A 98 17.03 -0.58 -13.05
N PHE A 99 16.52 -1.08 -11.92
CA PHE A 99 17.31 -1.25 -10.72
C PHE A 99 17.29 -2.72 -10.28
N SER A 100 18.48 -3.22 -9.95
CA SER A 100 18.71 -4.55 -9.40
C SER A 100 18.11 -4.64 -8.02
N THR A 101 17.41 -5.75 -7.74
CA THR A 101 16.78 -5.97 -6.44
C THR A 101 17.51 -7.05 -5.68
N ALA A 102 18.14 -6.67 -4.57
CA ALA A 102 18.53 -7.60 -3.52
C ALA A 102 17.34 -7.75 -2.57
N TYR A 103 16.57 -8.83 -2.73
CA TYR A 103 15.52 -9.19 -1.78
C TYR A 103 16.13 -10.07 -0.68
N SER A 104 16.07 -9.61 0.57
CA SER A 104 16.59 -10.31 1.76
C SER A 104 15.60 -11.34 2.32
N ASN A 105 16.15 -12.49 2.74
CA ASN A 105 15.82 -13.41 3.85
C ASN A 105 14.38 -13.60 4.39
N TYR A 106 13.29 -13.37 3.64
CA TYR A 106 11.96 -13.81 4.06
C TYR A 106 11.78 -15.32 3.79
N SER A 107 11.49 -16.12 4.82
CA SER A 107 11.24 -17.56 4.64
C SER A 107 9.89 -17.78 3.94
N LYS A 108 9.87 -18.37 2.74
CA LYS A 108 8.63 -18.86 2.11
C LYS A 108 7.84 -19.72 3.10
N GLN A 109 6.64 -19.28 3.46
CA GLN A 109 5.78 -19.95 4.43
C GLN A 109 4.70 -20.80 3.75
N SER A 110 4.43 -21.95 4.36
CA SER A 110 3.56 -23.02 3.86
C SER A 110 2.33 -23.29 4.75
N ALA A 111 2.13 -22.53 5.83
CA ALA A 111 1.02 -22.69 6.77
C ALA A 111 0.07 -21.47 6.75
N PRO A 112 -1.25 -21.65 6.98
CA PRO A 112 -2.22 -20.56 7.02
C PRO A 112 -1.85 -19.51 8.09
N LEU A 113 -1.96 -18.23 7.75
CA LEU A 113 -1.63 -17.10 8.63
C LEU A 113 -2.64 -16.97 9.77
N THR A 114 -3.88 -17.40 9.52
CA THR A 114 -4.96 -17.44 10.51
C THR A 114 -4.57 -18.22 11.77
N THR A 115 -3.98 -19.41 11.63
CA THR A 115 -3.52 -20.24 12.76
C THR A 115 -2.33 -19.62 13.49
N GLN A 116 -1.47 -18.89 12.77
CA GLN A 116 -0.32 -18.20 13.37
C GLN A 116 -0.73 -16.92 14.09
N TRP A 117 -1.79 -16.24 13.64
CA TRP A 117 -2.32 -15.06 14.31
C TRP A 117 -3.00 -15.39 15.64
N GLU A 118 -3.68 -16.54 15.73
CA GLU A 118 -4.31 -17.01 16.98
C GLU A 118 -3.27 -17.19 18.10
N SER A 119 -2.08 -17.71 17.79
CA SER A 119 -1.01 -17.83 18.80
C SER A 119 -0.45 -16.47 19.23
N LEU A 120 -0.41 -15.48 18.33
CA LEU A 120 0.04 -14.11 18.64
C LEU A 120 -0.95 -13.32 19.52
N GLN A 121 -2.23 -13.68 19.55
CA GLN A 121 -3.24 -12.99 20.37
C GLN A 121 -3.06 -13.22 21.88
N HIS A 122 -2.36 -14.27 22.28
CA HIS A 122 -2.24 -14.68 23.69
C HIS A 122 -1.39 -13.73 24.55
N GLY A 123 -0.73 -12.73 23.95
CA GLY A 123 0.06 -11.70 24.65
C GLY A 123 -0.39 -10.25 24.40
N VAL A 124 -1.49 -10.02 23.67
CA VAL A 124 -1.89 -8.67 23.23
C VAL A 124 -3.00 -8.11 24.10
N SER A 125 -2.70 -7.01 24.81
CA SER A 125 -3.67 -6.33 25.66
C SER A 125 -4.82 -5.73 24.85
N VAL A 126 -6.05 -6.01 25.28
CA VAL A 126 -7.30 -5.54 24.67
C VAL A 126 -7.36 -4.02 24.75
N GLY A 127 -7.00 -3.35 23.64
CA GLY A 127 -7.04 -1.88 23.53
C GLY A 127 -5.84 -1.25 22.84
N GLN A 128 -4.73 -1.98 22.66
CA GLN A 128 -3.54 -1.45 21.97
C GLN A 128 -3.63 -1.65 20.46
N SER A 129 -3.25 -0.61 19.71
CA SER A 129 -2.99 -0.71 18.27
C SER A 129 -1.75 -1.56 18.07
N ASN A 130 -1.88 -2.63 17.28
CA ASN A 130 -0.78 -3.52 16.96
C ASN A 130 -0.13 -3.08 15.66
N ARG A 131 1.17 -3.39 15.53
CA ARG A 131 1.93 -3.16 14.30
C ARG A 131 2.34 -4.51 13.73
N VAL A 132 2.08 -4.71 12.44
CA VAL A 132 2.50 -5.90 11.68
C VAL A 132 3.32 -5.44 10.50
N ARG A 133 4.45 -6.09 10.28
CA ARG A 133 5.28 -5.88 9.10
C ARG A 133 5.16 -7.09 8.19
N LEU A 134 4.99 -6.86 6.89
CA LEU A 134 4.92 -7.94 5.93
C LEU A 134 5.44 -7.53 4.56
N GLN A 135 5.87 -8.52 3.79
CA GLN A 135 6.04 -8.40 2.36
C GLN A 135 4.81 -8.97 1.65
N LEU A 136 4.26 -8.26 0.69
CA LEU A 136 3.11 -8.64 -0.13
C LEU A 136 3.51 -8.69 -1.60
N CYS A 137 3.18 -9.79 -2.26
CA CYS A 137 3.25 -9.93 -3.71
C CYS A 137 1.85 -9.68 -4.30
N ILE A 138 1.69 -8.56 -5.01
CA ILE A 138 0.49 -8.26 -5.79
C ILE A 138 0.68 -8.87 -7.18
N LEU A 139 -0.13 -9.87 -7.50
CA LEU A 139 -0.06 -10.53 -8.81
C LEU A 139 -0.56 -9.59 -9.92
N LYS A 140 -0.07 -9.78 -11.14
CA LYS A 140 -0.48 -8.97 -12.32
C LYS A 140 -2.00 -8.85 -12.51
N THR A 141 -2.74 -9.91 -12.18
CA THR A 141 -4.22 -9.94 -12.25
C THR A 141 -4.91 -8.95 -11.29
N TYR A 142 -4.15 -8.38 -10.34
CA TYR A 142 -4.60 -7.40 -9.35
C TYR A 142 -4.07 -5.98 -9.59
N TYR A 143 -3.29 -5.71 -10.64
CA TYR A 143 -2.72 -4.36 -10.90
C TYR A 143 -3.77 -3.27 -11.15
N GLN A 144 -4.97 -3.67 -11.58
CA GLN A 144 -6.10 -2.77 -11.81
C GLN A 144 -7.08 -2.79 -10.63
N LYS A 145 -6.68 -3.36 -9.48
CA LYS A 145 -7.52 -3.50 -8.29
C LYS A 145 -6.85 -2.78 -7.11
N PRO A 146 -7.61 -1.97 -6.35
CA PRO A 146 -7.06 -1.14 -5.29
C PRO A 146 -6.82 -1.94 -4.00
N VAL A 147 -6.03 -3.02 -4.06
CA VAL A 147 -5.81 -3.98 -2.95
C VAL A 147 -5.40 -3.29 -1.66
N ILE A 148 -4.45 -2.36 -1.72
CA ILE A 148 -3.99 -1.60 -0.55
C ILE A 148 -5.08 -0.64 -0.03
N SER A 149 -5.92 -0.08 -0.91
CA SER A 149 -7.05 0.73 -0.45
C SER A 149 -8.06 -0.08 0.33
N GLU A 150 -8.35 -1.32 -0.09
CA GLU A 150 -9.28 -2.19 0.64
C GLU A 150 -8.80 -2.48 2.06
N LEU A 151 -7.48 -2.63 2.27
CA LEU A 151 -6.91 -2.76 3.63
C LEU A 151 -7.26 -1.56 4.53
N VAL A 152 -7.28 -0.35 3.95
CA VAL A 152 -7.56 0.88 4.67
C VAL A 152 -9.06 1.13 4.80
N SER A 153 -9.81 1.14 3.69
CA SER A 153 -11.22 1.54 3.65
C SER A 153 -12.13 0.49 4.27
N ARG A 154 -11.89 -0.79 3.99
CA ARG A 154 -12.77 -1.89 4.43
C ARG A 154 -12.40 -2.41 5.80
N TYR A 155 -11.11 -2.53 6.09
CA TYR A 155 -10.63 -3.10 7.36
C TYR A 155 -10.18 -2.03 8.38
N GLY A 156 -10.10 -0.77 7.98
CA GLY A 156 -9.76 0.34 8.87
C GLY A 156 -8.31 0.31 9.33
N LEU A 157 -7.40 -0.26 8.52
CA LEU A 157 -5.97 -0.23 8.81
C LEU A 157 -5.34 1.10 8.43
N THR A 158 -4.30 1.49 9.15
CA THR A 158 -3.30 2.40 8.62
C THR A 158 -2.23 1.59 7.92
N VAL A 159 -1.92 1.91 6.66
CA VAL A 159 -0.90 1.21 5.87
C VAL A 159 0.19 2.19 5.46
N ASN A 160 1.43 1.89 5.82
CA ASN A 160 2.61 2.55 5.26
C ASN A 160 3.34 1.59 4.33
N ILE A 161 3.83 2.11 3.20
CA ILE A 161 4.60 1.37 2.22
C ILE A 161 6.07 1.75 2.43
N THR A 162 6.88 0.81 2.89
CA THR A 162 8.30 1.04 3.19
C THR A 162 9.21 0.71 2.01
N SER A 163 8.75 -0.16 1.12
CA SER A 163 9.35 -0.39 -0.19
C SER A 163 8.29 -0.86 -1.18
N ALA A 164 8.51 -0.58 -2.46
CA ALA A 164 7.64 -1.00 -3.54
C ALA A 164 8.41 -1.21 -4.85
N SER A 165 8.07 -2.27 -5.56
CA SER A 165 8.53 -2.56 -6.92
C SER A 165 7.33 -3.05 -7.72
N LEU A 166 6.81 -2.20 -8.59
CA LEU A 166 5.69 -2.53 -9.46
C LEU A 166 5.95 -1.92 -10.83
N ASN A 167 6.22 -2.78 -11.81
CA ASN A 167 6.46 -2.35 -13.19
C ASN A 167 5.34 -2.88 -14.10
N PRO A 168 4.43 -2.02 -14.59
CA PRO A 168 3.30 -2.46 -15.41
C PRO A 168 3.72 -2.98 -16.80
N ASN A 169 4.94 -2.66 -17.24
CA ASN A 169 5.46 -3.05 -18.55
C ASN A 169 6.26 -4.37 -18.51
N GLN A 170 6.49 -4.95 -17.32
CA GLN A 170 7.18 -6.22 -17.17
C GLN A 170 6.19 -7.33 -16.80
N GLU A 171 6.51 -8.58 -17.16
CA GLU A 171 5.71 -9.75 -16.78
C GLU A 171 5.87 -10.15 -15.30
N SER A 172 6.65 -9.39 -14.53
CA SER A 172 6.86 -9.63 -13.11
C SER A 172 5.68 -9.15 -12.27
N ASP A 173 5.38 -9.89 -11.20
CA ASP A 173 4.49 -9.45 -10.12
C ASP A 173 5.07 -8.26 -9.33
N GLY A 174 4.20 -7.59 -8.58
CA GLY A 174 4.53 -6.39 -7.80
C GLY A 174 4.86 -6.74 -6.36
N TRP A 175 5.95 -6.20 -5.82
CA TRP A 175 6.43 -6.45 -4.46
C TRP A 175 6.28 -5.22 -3.60
N PHE A 176 5.70 -5.38 -2.40
CA PHE A 176 5.48 -4.29 -1.45
C PHE A 176 5.88 -4.73 -0.05
N ASN A 177 6.75 -3.97 0.62
CA ASN A 177 6.93 -4.11 2.07
C ASN A 177 5.97 -3.13 2.77
N LEU A 178 5.13 -3.66 3.64
CA LEU A 178 4.05 -2.94 4.30
C LEU A 178 4.24 -2.94 5.82
N ASP A 179 4.08 -1.76 6.41
CA ASP A 179 3.87 -1.57 7.83
C ASP A 179 2.37 -1.32 8.06
N LEU A 180 1.69 -2.26 8.72
CA LEU A 180 0.27 -2.20 9.04
C LEU A 180 0.06 -1.82 10.49
N TRP A 181 -0.88 -0.91 10.76
CA TRP A 181 -1.36 -0.62 12.11
C TRP A 181 -2.87 -0.76 12.21
N GLY A 182 -3.33 -1.38 13.30
CA GLY A 182 -4.75 -1.52 13.58
C GLY A 182 -5.02 -2.31 14.85
N LYS A 183 -6.30 -2.44 15.20
CA LYS A 183 -6.74 -3.34 16.26
C LYS A 183 -6.55 -4.80 15.84
N PRO A 184 -6.40 -5.74 16.78
CA PRO A 184 -6.18 -7.16 16.45
C PRO A 184 -7.20 -7.76 15.47
N LYS A 185 -8.49 -7.44 15.66
CA LYS A 185 -9.56 -7.89 14.77
C LYS A 185 -9.44 -7.31 13.35
N GLN A 186 -9.03 -6.05 13.23
CA GLN A 186 -8.85 -5.39 11.92
C GLN A 186 -7.69 -6.04 11.15
N LEU A 187 -6.56 -6.24 11.83
CA LEU A 187 -5.40 -6.92 11.25
C LEU A 187 -5.76 -8.34 10.81
N PHE A 188 -6.42 -9.11 11.68
CA PHE A 188 -6.88 -10.47 11.35
C PHE A 188 -7.76 -10.51 10.10
N SER A 189 -8.84 -9.72 10.08
CA SER A 189 -9.77 -9.70 8.94
C SER A 189 -9.09 -9.24 7.65
N SER A 190 -8.14 -8.30 7.75
CA SER A 190 -7.37 -7.83 6.58
C SER A 190 -6.40 -8.87 6.02
N LEU A 191 -5.78 -9.68 6.88
CA LEU A 191 -4.86 -10.75 6.47
C LEU A 191 -5.64 -11.90 5.83
N ASN A 192 -6.77 -12.29 6.43
CA ASN A 192 -7.67 -13.28 5.83
C ASN A 192 -8.16 -12.83 4.45
N TYR A 193 -8.43 -11.55 4.26
CA TYR A 193 -8.75 -11.00 2.93
C TYR A 193 -7.61 -11.20 1.91
N LEU A 194 -6.35 -10.92 2.29
CA LEU A 194 -5.22 -11.15 1.39
C LEU A 194 -5.03 -12.64 1.06
N GLU A 195 -5.30 -13.53 2.02
CA GLU A 195 -5.34 -14.99 1.81
C GLU A 195 -6.47 -15.41 0.85
N GLU A 196 -7.68 -14.86 1.01
CA GLU A 196 -8.82 -15.11 0.12
C GLU A 196 -8.55 -14.65 -1.32
N LEU A 197 -7.76 -13.59 -1.51
CA LEU A 197 -7.29 -13.18 -2.83
C LEU A 197 -6.22 -14.12 -3.42
N GLY A 198 -5.65 -15.01 -2.60
CA GLY A 198 -4.55 -15.90 -2.98
C GLY A 198 -3.23 -15.16 -3.20
N LEU A 199 -3.02 -14.01 -2.56
CA LEU A 199 -1.81 -13.22 -2.72
C LEU A 199 -0.67 -13.79 -1.85
N PRO A 200 0.51 -14.07 -2.43
CA PRO A 200 1.66 -14.48 -1.64
C PRO A 200 2.09 -13.36 -0.68
N LEU A 201 2.23 -13.68 0.60
CA LEU A 201 2.69 -12.72 1.60
C LEU A 201 3.57 -13.39 2.66
N TRP A 202 4.46 -12.61 3.27
CA TRP A 202 5.44 -13.05 4.26
C TRP A 202 5.41 -12.11 5.46
N LEU A 203 5.16 -12.63 6.66
CA LEU A 203 5.21 -11.84 7.88
C LEU A 203 6.66 -11.68 8.36
N ASP A 204 7.00 -10.46 8.77
CA ASP A 204 8.25 -10.17 9.43
C ASP A 204 8.07 -10.28 10.95
N TYR A 205 8.46 -11.43 11.49
CA TYR A 205 8.39 -11.73 12.92
C TYR A 205 9.50 -11.07 13.74
N SER A 206 10.48 -10.41 13.11
CA SER A 206 11.59 -9.77 13.82
C SER A 206 11.13 -8.62 14.73
N ALA A 207 9.95 -8.05 14.46
CA ALA A 207 9.34 -7.02 15.30
C ALA A 207 8.59 -7.58 16.53
N LEU A 208 8.22 -8.86 16.54
CA LEU A 208 7.47 -9.51 17.62
C LEU A 208 8.40 -10.15 18.66
N TYR A 209 9.55 -10.65 18.20
CA TYR A 209 10.63 -11.10 19.07
C TYR A 209 11.63 -9.95 19.20
N GLY A 210 11.42 -9.08 20.20
CA GLY A 210 12.44 -8.12 20.60
C GLY A 210 13.79 -8.85 20.74
N ASN A 211 14.81 -8.35 20.04
CA ASN A 211 16.19 -8.84 20.02
C ASN A 211 16.48 -10.06 20.92
N PRO A 212 16.65 -11.27 20.37
CA PRO A 212 17.15 -12.41 21.14
C PRO A 212 18.62 -12.26 21.60
N ASN A 213 19.29 -11.14 21.30
CA ASN A 213 20.68 -10.86 21.68
C ASN A 213 20.85 -10.09 23.01
N LEU A 214 19.90 -10.21 23.94
CA LEU A 214 20.11 -9.83 25.34
C LEU A 214 19.99 -11.08 26.22
N ILE A 215 20.95 -12.00 26.08
CA ILE A 215 21.27 -12.97 27.14
C ILE A 215 22.79 -12.90 27.35
N VAL A 216 23.12 -12.20 28.44
CA VAL A 216 24.34 -12.21 29.29
C VAL A 216 25.69 -12.28 28.61
#